data_AF-A0AAU1LV95-F1
#
_entry.id   AF-A0AAU1LV95-F1
#
_cell.length_a   1.000
_cell.length_b   1.000
_cell.length_c   1.000
_cell.angle_alpha   90.00
_cell.angle_beta   90.00
_cell.angle_gamma   90.00
#
_symmetry.space_group_name_H-M   'P 1'
#
loop_
_entity.id
_entity.type
_entity.pdbx_description
1 polymer ?
#
loop_
_entity_poly.entity_id
_entity_poly.type
_entity_poly.pdbx_seq_one_letter_code
_entity_poly.pdbx_strand_id
1 'polypeptide(L)'
;MASQPGLSDPRRAKFARRLPAALSELAGPTHGSVSLPLRLAWSGLTTFDLDRPRLRMSYYRIVLAEGQYDDLVQCLDRDLLVGLWPTLRTLISRDVREVWESAFDELSDSARTAA
;
A
#
# COMPACT_ATOMS: atom_id res chain seq x y z
N MET A 1 5.09 15.82 35.16
CA MET A 1 4.50 16.92 34.36
C MET A 1 4.47 16.48 32.91
N ALA A 2 3.25 16.42 32.36
CA ALA A 2 2.84 16.31 30.95
C ALA A 2 3.69 15.46 29.99
N SER A 3 3.14 14.28 29.65
CA SER A 3 3.38 13.56 28.41
C SER A 3 3.34 14.51 27.22
N GLN A 4 4.40 14.55 26.42
CA GLN A 4 4.41 15.32 25.17
C GLN A 4 3.45 14.67 24.17
N PRO A 5 2.39 15.38 23.72
CA PRO A 5 1.59 14.92 22.59
C PRO A 5 2.25 15.40 21.29
N GLY A 6 2.37 14.50 20.30
CA GLY A 6 2.42 14.92 18.89
C GLY A 6 3.77 15.09 18.21
N LEU A 7 4.81 14.32 18.56
CA LEU A 7 5.92 14.15 17.62
C LEU A 7 5.45 13.23 16.50
N SER A 8 5.13 13.81 15.35
CA SER A 8 4.98 13.11 14.07
C SER A 8 6.08 12.07 13.93
N ASP A 9 5.75 10.78 14.07
CA ASP A 9 6.76 9.71 13.97
C ASP A 9 7.44 9.86 12.60
N PRO A 10 8.77 10.07 12.55
CA PRO A 10 9.47 10.36 11.30
C PRO A 10 9.25 9.26 10.25
N ARG A 11 8.92 8.03 10.66
CA ARG A 11 8.54 6.94 9.76
C ARG A 11 7.16 7.17 9.14
N ARG A 12 6.18 7.64 9.91
CA ARG A 12 4.86 8.02 9.38
C ARG A 12 4.96 9.20 8.43
N ALA A 13 5.77 10.21 8.77
CA ALA A 13 6.00 11.35 7.89
C ALA A 13 6.62 10.92 6.54
N LYS A 14 7.53 9.94 6.54
CA LYS A 14 8.06 9.34 5.30
C LYS A 14 6.96 8.71 4.45
N PHE A 15 6.05 7.96 5.06
CA PHE A 15 4.94 7.31 4.35
C PHE A 15 3.89 8.31 3.86
N ALA A 16 3.57 9.33 4.66
CA ALA A 16 2.60 10.36 4.28
C ALA A 16 3.09 11.19 3.08
N ARG A 17 4.39 11.48 2.99
CA ARG A 17 4.97 12.27 1.88
C ARG A 17 4.87 11.60 0.51
N ARG A 18 4.72 10.28 0.47
CA ARG A 18 4.59 9.53 -0.78
C ARG A 18 3.15 9.18 -1.13
N LEU A 19 2.18 9.49 -0.28
CA LEU A 19 0.78 9.17 -0.55
C LEU A 19 0.27 9.94 -1.77
N PRO A 20 -0.61 9.33 -2.59
CA PRO A 20 -1.40 10.08 -3.53
C PRO A 20 -2.41 10.98 -2.83
N ALA A 21 -2.88 12.02 -3.50
CA ALA A 21 -3.92 12.89 -2.96
C ALA A 21 -5.27 12.19 -2.94
N ALA A 22 -5.51 11.23 -3.85
CA ALA A 22 -6.69 10.39 -3.88
C ALA A 22 -6.39 8.96 -4.33
N LEU A 23 -7.17 7.97 -3.85
CA LEU A 23 -7.08 6.59 -4.35
C LEU A 23 -7.41 6.49 -5.84
N SER A 24 -8.18 7.41 -6.42
CA SER A 24 -8.48 7.43 -7.85
C SER A 24 -7.26 7.72 -8.73
N GLU A 25 -6.14 8.19 -8.16
CA GLU A 25 -4.88 8.31 -8.90
C GLU A 25 -4.21 6.95 -9.12
N LEU A 26 -4.58 5.92 -8.34
CA LEU A 26 -4.04 4.58 -8.46
C LEU A 26 -4.57 3.92 -9.73
N ALA A 27 -3.78 3.98 -10.80
CA ALA A 27 -4.12 3.51 -12.14
C ALA A 27 -3.25 2.32 -12.59
N GLY A 28 -2.76 1.56 -11.61
CA GLY A 28 -1.90 0.42 -11.84
C GLY A 28 -2.60 -0.75 -12.53
N PRO A 29 -1.81 -1.74 -12.97
CA PRO A 29 -2.33 -2.92 -13.62
C PRO A 29 -3.19 -3.77 -12.67
N THR A 30 -4.27 -4.34 -13.20
CA THR A 30 -5.20 -5.17 -12.43
C THR A 30 -5.03 -6.68 -12.69
N HIS A 31 -4.50 -7.05 -13.84
CA HIS A 31 -4.38 -8.43 -14.33
C HIS A 31 -3.09 -8.63 -15.12
N GLY A 32 -2.71 -9.89 -15.35
CA GLY A 32 -1.54 -10.27 -16.11
C GLY A 32 -0.21 -10.18 -15.35
N SER A 33 0.88 -10.42 -16.08
CA SER A 33 2.25 -10.40 -15.54
C SER A 33 2.82 -8.99 -15.54
N VAL A 34 3.23 -8.51 -14.37
CA VAL A 34 3.81 -7.18 -14.16
C VAL A 34 5.19 -7.30 -13.53
N SER A 35 6.11 -6.44 -13.96
CA SER A 35 7.48 -6.45 -13.42
C SER A 35 7.69 -5.28 -12.47
N LEU A 36 8.07 -5.56 -11.22
CA LEU A 36 8.49 -4.53 -10.28
C LEU A 36 9.87 -4.00 -10.63
N PRO A 37 10.10 -2.67 -10.48
CA PRO A 37 11.43 -2.09 -10.50
C PRO A 37 12.36 -2.84 -9.54
N LEU A 38 13.62 -3.05 -9.98
CA LEU A 38 14.62 -3.80 -9.22
C LEU A 38 14.87 -3.22 -7.82
N ARG A 39 14.66 -1.91 -7.63
CA ARG A 39 14.76 -1.23 -6.33
C ARG A 39 13.73 -1.70 -5.31
N LEU A 40 12.60 -2.24 -5.76
CA LEU A 40 11.53 -2.78 -4.92
C LEU A 40 11.67 -4.29 -4.72
N ALA A 41 12.22 -5.01 -5.71
CA ALA A 41 12.35 -6.46 -5.73
C ALA A 41 13.74 -6.93 -5.25
N TRP A 42 13.96 -6.94 -3.93
CA TRP A 42 15.23 -7.37 -3.32
C TRP A 42 15.52 -8.88 -3.40
N SER A 43 14.53 -9.71 -3.80
CA SER A 43 14.63 -11.18 -3.79
C SER A 43 14.87 -11.83 -5.16
N GLY A 44 15.08 -11.05 -6.23
CA GLY A 44 15.29 -11.55 -7.59
C GLY A 44 14.01 -11.98 -8.32
N LEU A 45 12.86 -12.08 -7.64
CA LEU A 45 11.55 -12.19 -8.28
C LEU A 45 11.08 -10.80 -8.71
N THR A 46 11.28 -10.47 -9.97
CA THR A 46 10.84 -9.18 -10.54
C THR A 46 9.45 -9.27 -11.13
N THR A 47 9.00 -10.44 -11.60
CA THR A 47 7.71 -10.62 -12.27
C THR A 47 6.65 -11.20 -11.35
N PHE A 48 5.52 -10.52 -11.24
CA PHE A 48 4.36 -10.89 -10.45
C PHE A 48 3.16 -11.08 -11.38
N ASP A 49 2.58 -12.28 -11.36
CA ASP A 49 1.32 -12.53 -12.05
C ASP A 49 0.17 -12.10 -11.16
N LEU A 50 -0.49 -11.00 -11.53
CA LEU A 50 -1.62 -10.47 -10.79
C LEU A 50 -2.82 -11.41 -10.86
N ASP A 51 -2.94 -12.32 -11.83
CA ASP A 51 -4.03 -13.30 -11.85
C ASP A 51 -3.89 -14.36 -10.75
N ARG A 52 -2.72 -14.44 -10.11
CA ARG A 52 -2.48 -15.32 -8.96
C ARG A 52 -2.65 -14.55 -7.65
N PRO A 53 -3.66 -14.87 -6.81
CA PRO A 53 -3.96 -14.11 -5.59
C PRO A 53 -2.76 -13.95 -4.65
N ARG A 54 -1.93 -14.99 -4.51
CA ARG A 54 -0.74 -14.96 -3.64
C ARG A 54 0.33 -13.98 -4.16
N LEU A 55 0.55 -13.95 -5.48
CA LEU A 55 1.53 -13.05 -6.10
C LEU A 55 1.01 -11.62 -6.13
N ARG A 56 -0.26 -11.42 -6.47
CA ARG A 56 -0.94 -10.12 -6.34
C ARG A 56 -0.78 -9.55 -4.93
N MET A 57 -1.05 -10.36 -3.90
CA MET A 57 -0.90 -9.92 -2.51
C MET A 57 0.53 -9.52 -2.16
N SER A 58 1.51 -10.29 -2.65
CA SER A 58 2.92 -10.03 -2.40
C SER A 58 3.38 -8.75 -3.11
N TYR A 59 2.93 -8.54 -4.34
CA TYR A 59 3.18 -7.35 -5.15
C TYR A 59 2.66 -6.08 -4.44
N TYR A 60 1.39 -6.06 -4.04
CA TYR A 60 0.78 -4.93 -3.33
C TYR A 60 1.50 -4.63 -2.01
N ARG A 61 1.88 -5.68 -1.26
CA ARG A 61 2.64 -5.53 -0.01
C ARG A 61 4.01 -4.88 -0.22
N ILE A 62 4.76 -5.32 -1.25
CA ILE A 62 6.08 -4.77 -1.57
C ILE A 62 5.96 -3.30 -1.97
N VAL A 63 5.01 -2.99 -2.86
CA VAL A 63 4.77 -1.62 -3.33
C VAL A 63 4.37 -0.69 -2.18
N LEU A 64 3.49 -1.13 -1.28
CA LEU A 64 3.12 -0.36 -0.10
C LEU A 64 4.24 -0.17 0.91
N ALA A 65 5.18 -1.10 1.01
CA ALA A 65 6.31 -0.99 1.93
C ALA A 65 7.41 -0.10 1.35
N GLU A 66 7.80 -0.35 0.10
CA GLU A 66 9.02 0.20 -0.49
C GLU A 66 8.77 1.31 -1.54
N GLY A 67 7.60 1.30 -2.19
CA GLY A 67 7.28 2.18 -3.31
C GLY A 67 7.34 3.67 -2.95
N GLN A 68 7.73 4.52 -3.90
CA GLN A 68 7.54 5.97 -3.83
C GLN A 68 6.21 6.37 -4.49
N TYR A 69 5.86 7.66 -4.46
CA TYR A 69 4.60 8.16 -5.03
C TYR A 69 4.34 7.63 -6.44
N ASP A 70 5.31 7.76 -7.36
CA ASP A 70 5.20 7.25 -8.72
C ASP A 70 4.98 5.74 -8.78
N ASP A 71 5.68 4.96 -7.94
CA ASP A 71 5.51 3.52 -7.88
C ASP A 71 4.09 3.17 -7.40
N LEU A 72 3.56 3.88 -6.40
CA LEU A 72 2.21 3.65 -5.88
C LEU A 72 1.16 3.88 -6.98
N VAL A 73 1.23 5.04 -7.64
CA VAL A 73 0.30 5.46 -8.70
C VAL A 73 0.35 4.53 -9.92
N GLN A 74 1.54 4.04 -10.30
CA GLN A 74 1.72 3.19 -11.48
C GLN A 74 1.54 1.69 -11.20
N CYS A 75 1.71 1.24 -9.95
CA CYS A 75 1.65 -0.17 -9.60
C CYS A 75 0.33 -0.56 -8.94
N LEU A 76 -0.26 0.30 -8.11
CA LEU A 76 -1.49 -0.02 -7.39
C LEU A 76 -2.71 0.40 -8.21
N ASP A 77 -3.74 -0.41 -8.12
CA ASP A 77 -5.09 -0.08 -8.58
C ASP A 77 -5.99 0.16 -7.35
N ARG A 78 -6.91 1.12 -7.47
CA ARG A 78 -7.85 1.49 -6.41
C ARG A 78 -8.70 0.31 -5.96
N ASP A 79 -9.43 -0.32 -6.87
CA ASP A 79 -10.43 -1.32 -6.55
C ASP A 79 -9.78 -2.58 -5.98
N LEU A 80 -8.65 -2.98 -6.56
CA LEU A 80 -7.84 -4.07 -6.02
C LEU A 80 -7.26 -3.75 -4.65
N LEU A 81 -6.74 -2.54 -4.43
CA LEU A 81 -6.21 -2.17 -3.13
C LEU A 81 -7.30 -2.23 -2.06
N VAL A 82 -8.46 -1.62 -2.33
CA VAL A 82 -9.61 -1.63 -1.41
C VAL A 82 -10.07 -3.05 -1.11
N GLY A 83 -10.17 -3.92 -2.12
CA GLY A 83 -10.57 -5.32 -1.93
C GLY A 83 -9.54 -6.17 -1.17
N LEU A 84 -8.25 -5.90 -1.35
CA LEU A 84 -7.17 -6.63 -0.66
C LEU A 84 -6.88 -6.08 0.74
N TRP A 85 -7.27 -4.84 1.02
CA TRP A 85 -6.92 -4.11 2.23
C TRP A 85 -7.20 -4.88 3.55
N PRO A 86 -8.34 -5.57 3.73
CA PRO A 86 -8.64 -6.28 4.98
C PRO A 86 -7.60 -7.34 5.36
N THR A 87 -7.02 -8.00 4.37
CA THR A 87 -5.93 -8.96 4.61
C THR A 87 -4.57 -8.23 4.60
N LEU A 88 -4.37 -7.26 3.72
CA LEU A 88 -3.09 -6.58 3.50
C LEU A 88 -2.66 -5.76 4.73
N ARG A 89 -3.59 -5.11 5.41
CA ARG A 89 -3.38 -4.36 6.66
C ARG A 89 -2.76 -5.20 7.79
N THR A 90 -2.90 -6.53 7.73
CA THR A 90 -2.31 -7.47 8.72
C THR A 90 -0.86 -7.83 8.39
N LEU A 91 -0.44 -7.59 7.14
CA LEU A 91 0.88 -7.98 6.61
C LEU A 91 1.85 -6.79 6.46
N ILE A 92 1.37 -5.56 6.67
CA ILE A 92 2.15 -4.32 6.59
C ILE A 92 2.40 -3.73 7.99
N SER A 93 3.39 -2.85 8.08
CA SER A 93 3.71 -2.16 9.34
C SER A 93 2.56 -1.25 9.79
N ARG A 94 2.40 -1.13 11.11
CA ARG A 94 1.39 -0.25 11.74
C ARG A 94 1.44 1.18 11.21
N ASP A 95 2.63 1.73 10.99
CA ASP A 95 2.78 3.11 10.49
C ASP A 95 2.24 3.30 9.07
N VAL A 96 2.46 2.34 8.17
CA VAL A 96 1.89 2.37 6.82
C VAL A 96 0.37 2.28 6.91
N ARG A 97 -0.13 1.30 7.67
CA ARG A 97 -1.57 1.09 7.85
C ARG A 97 -2.26 2.36 8.38
N GLU A 98 -1.77 2.95 9.47
CA GLU A 98 -2.39 4.14 10.05
C GLU A 98 -2.35 5.34 9.11
N VAL A 99 -1.24 5.55 8.38
CA VAL A 99 -1.12 6.63 7.40
C VAL A 99 -2.15 6.48 6.29
N TRP A 100 -2.29 5.28 5.71
CA TRP A 100 -3.26 5.02 4.63
C TRP A 100 -4.71 5.08 5.12
N GLU A 101 -5.03 4.49 6.28
CA GLU A 101 -6.39 4.52 6.87
C GLU A 101 -6.80 5.92 7.30
N SER A 102 -5.85 6.76 7.71
CA SER A 102 -6.11 8.17 8.05
C SER A 102 -6.32 9.07 6.83
N ALA A 103 -5.77 8.68 5.68
CA ALA A 103 -5.84 9.45 4.44
C ALA A 103 -7.02 9.05 3.55
N PHE A 104 -7.46 7.78 3.63
CA PHE A 104 -8.50 7.24 2.76
C PHE A 104 -9.56 6.49 3.56
N ASP A 105 -10.76 7.07 3.62
CA ASP A 105 -11.92 6.46 4.27
C ASP A 105 -12.33 5.13 3.63
N GLU A 106 -12.15 4.95 2.31
CA GLU A 106 -12.52 3.71 1.62
C GLU A 106 -11.76 2.48 2.14
N LEU A 107 -10.51 2.65 2.59
CA LEU A 107 -9.71 1.56 3.17
C LEU A 107 -10.20 1.20 4.57
N SER A 108 -10.51 2.22 5.36
CA SER A 108 -11.08 2.05 6.70
C SER A 108 -12.46 1.39 6.64
N ASP A 109 -13.29 1.76 5.66
CA ASP A 109 -14.60 1.16 5.42
C ASP A 109 -14.51 -0.30 4.96
N SER A 110 -13.63 -0.60 3.99
CA SER A 110 -13.39 -1.97 3.54
C SER A 110 -12.92 -2.89 4.68
N ALA A 111 -11.99 -2.41 5.51
CA ALA A 111 -11.53 -3.16 6.68
C ALA A 111 -12.65 -3.44 7.69
N ARG A 112 -13.63 -2.53 7.81
CA ARG A 112 -14.79 -2.70 8.69
C ARG A 112 -15.82 -3.68 8.10
N THR A 113 -16.06 -3.59 6.80
CA THR A 113 -17.03 -4.46 6.10
C THR A 113 -16.58 -5.93 6.10
N ALA A 114 -15.27 -6.18 6.09
CA ALA A 114 -14.71 -7.52 6.15
C ALA A 114 -14.56 -8.11 7.56
N ALA A 115 -14.87 -7.34 8.62
CA ALA A 115 -14.77 -7.74 10.02
C ALA A 115 -16.11 -8.26 10.56
#